data_AF-A0A1J9RI70-F1
#
_entry.id   AF-A0A1J9RI70-F1
#
_cell.length_a   1.000
_cell.length_b   1.000
_cell.length_c   1.000
_cell.angle_alpha   90.00
_cell.angle_beta   90.00
_cell.angle_gamma   90.00
#
_symmetry.space_group_name_H-M   'P 1'
#
loop_
_entity.id
_entity.type
_entity.pdbx_description
1 polymer ?
#
loop_
_entity_poly.entity_id
_entity_poly.type
_entity_poly.pdbx_seq_one_letter_code
_entity_poly.pdbx_strand_id
1 'polypeptide(L)'
;MASPAESTPPPGAPKTAHPIIRNVLRISLSASEYKLLHEKVITRLPPAVQNQTLDPAAFREIVKSQNKYNEAAIRASLRVLLTTGAGMKLFAYISQKLVDRKAPNAAKPPKVPFRHSPAFRLSAALSLTLLLHRLLRRFFLRLRANLRTDDARPFRERNPRITRALTSKYAPAIGSSLAGFALGAFPQSQLRLTLAIYMSTRSLEFLFNELDAQRWFKDRPWWLGSWLLMPVSFAQLFHAFVFDRDAEPKWFGDFILKFTPGHTHPRPGTYPADRYWPDQYEAVDALAKISELRWPAFTSPILHPSNPKTLPGSLQSISVITSPAHPSISSLSCALLHPKSPSCVTASLHQYLLSIPLLARFLTKVYLVLSLLKFKAFLTSPITAINGLCTKILSRTAIISTSLGAAWGSVCLFNSFLPRSLLPTQRFYLSGALGGLPFALAGQGNRSLFLYFFRVAVDSAWKVGKKRGVWRGWKGGDLFVFVGSWALIGALLEKNPSAVDGAGLRKVFAWLRGDGSVDLVETAGAKKVKKAAAAASE
;
A
#
# COMPACT_ATOMS: atom_id res chain seq x y z
N MET A 1 -1.47 -74.31 4.04
CA MET A 1 -0.49 -73.75 5.01
C MET A 1 -1.11 -72.52 5.64
N ALA A 2 -0.96 -72.40 6.96
CA ALA A 2 -1.84 -71.70 7.89
C ALA A 2 -2.07 -70.20 7.63
N SER A 3 -3.33 -69.78 7.77
CA SER A 3 -3.75 -68.39 7.96
C SER A 3 -3.17 -67.83 9.26
N PRO A 4 -2.71 -66.56 9.31
CA PRO A 4 -2.34 -65.95 10.57
C PRO A 4 -3.60 -65.58 11.36
N ALA A 5 -3.60 -65.96 12.64
CA ALA A 5 -4.66 -65.72 13.59
C ALA A 5 -4.90 -64.21 13.78
N GLU A 6 -6.19 -63.86 13.82
CA GLU A 6 -6.70 -62.54 14.16
C GLU A 6 -6.35 -62.23 15.62
N SER A 7 -5.45 -61.27 15.82
CA SER A 7 -5.05 -60.82 17.15
C SER A 7 -6.19 -60.03 17.80
N THR A 8 -6.73 -60.55 18.90
CA THR A 8 -7.65 -59.87 19.79
C THR A 8 -7.05 -58.54 20.28
N PRO A 9 -7.77 -57.41 20.21
CA PRO A 9 -7.24 -56.14 20.68
C PRO A 9 -7.21 -56.09 22.22
N PRO A 10 -6.20 -55.43 22.83
CA PRO A 10 -6.10 -55.29 24.28
C PRO A 10 -7.22 -54.40 24.85
N PRO A 11 -7.64 -54.62 26.11
CA PRO A 11 -8.69 -53.84 26.75
C PRO A 11 -8.16 -52.43 27.06
N GLY A 12 -8.75 -51.42 26.40
CA GLY A 12 -8.37 -50.01 26.56
C GLY A 12 -8.16 -49.21 25.26
N ALA A 13 -8.50 -49.77 24.09
CA ALA A 13 -8.45 -49.01 22.84
C ALA A 13 -9.44 -47.82 22.87
N PRO A 14 -8.99 -46.56 22.66
CA PRO A 14 -9.90 -45.43 22.59
C PRO A 14 -10.85 -45.64 21.41
N LYS A 15 -12.16 -45.46 21.66
CA LYS A 15 -13.25 -45.56 20.67
C LYS A 15 -12.76 -45.03 19.32
N THR A 16 -12.67 -45.89 18.32
CA THR A 16 -12.17 -45.59 16.99
C THR A 16 -13.09 -44.58 16.32
N ALA A 17 -12.77 -43.30 16.48
CA ALA A 17 -13.56 -42.22 15.88
C ALA A 17 -13.63 -42.43 14.35
N HIS A 18 -14.83 -42.26 13.79
CA HIS A 18 -15.10 -42.43 12.36
C HIS A 18 -14.07 -41.64 11.53
N PRO A 19 -13.52 -42.19 10.43
CA PRO A 19 -12.40 -41.59 9.68
C PRO A 19 -12.69 -40.16 9.19
N ILE A 20 -13.95 -39.88 8.87
CA ILE A 20 -14.42 -38.55 8.48
C ILE A 20 -14.29 -37.56 9.65
N ILE A 21 -14.80 -37.93 10.83
CA ILE A 21 -14.74 -37.09 12.03
C ILE A 21 -13.28 -36.82 12.41
N ARG A 22 -12.43 -37.85 12.34
CA ARG A 22 -10.99 -37.73 12.57
C ARG A 22 -10.34 -36.71 11.63
N ASN A 23 -10.67 -36.75 10.33
CA ASN A 23 -10.15 -35.81 9.35
C ASN A 23 -10.68 -34.38 9.55
N VAL A 24 -11.95 -34.23 9.93
CA VAL A 24 -12.53 -32.93 10.28
C VAL A 24 -11.85 -32.32 11.51
N LEU A 25 -11.64 -33.11 12.56
CA LEU A 25 -10.93 -32.67 13.77
C LEU A 25 -9.48 -32.28 13.49
N ARG A 26 -8.79 -33.02 12.61
CA ARG A 26 -7.44 -32.68 12.14
C ARG A 26 -7.41 -31.35 11.42
N ILE A 27 -8.41 -31.05 10.58
CA ILE A 27 -8.43 -29.82 9.80
C ILE A 27 -8.86 -28.61 10.65
N SER A 28 -9.69 -28.80 11.70
CA SER A 28 -10.20 -27.70 12.51
C SER A 28 -9.19 -27.17 13.54
N LEU A 29 -8.59 -28.04 14.34
CA LEU A 29 -7.76 -27.69 15.49
C LEU A 29 -6.43 -28.45 15.50
N SER A 30 -5.35 -27.77 15.91
CA SER A 30 -4.10 -28.46 16.23
C SER A 30 -4.18 -29.08 17.63
N ALA A 31 -3.40 -30.14 17.87
CA ALA A 31 -3.30 -30.73 19.21
C ALA A 31 -2.81 -29.72 20.26
N SER A 32 -1.90 -28.81 19.89
CA SER A 32 -1.41 -27.76 20.81
C SER A 32 -2.45 -26.68 21.06
N GLU A 33 -3.26 -26.34 20.06
CA GLU A 33 -4.35 -25.37 20.20
C GLU A 33 -5.48 -25.93 21.04
N TYR A 34 -5.84 -27.21 20.85
CA TYR A 34 -6.84 -27.88 21.68
C TYR A 34 -6.40 -27.95 23.14
N LYS A 35 -5.12 -28.28 23.40
CA LYS A 35 -4.57 -28.26 24.76
C LYS A 35 -4.73 -26.88 25.42
N LEU A 36 -4.37 -25.81 24.72
CA LEU A 36 -4.51 -24.44 25.23
C LEU A 36 -5.96 -24.03 25.44
N LEU A 37 -6.86 -24.42 24.53
CA LEU A 37 -8.28 -24.14 24.63
C LEU A 37 -8.90 -24.89 25.81
N HIS A 38 -8.46 -26.14 26.03
CA HIS A 38 -8.89 -26.95 27.15
C HIS A 38 -8.46 -26.32 28.48
N GLU A 39 -7.18 -25.98 28.62
CA GLU A 39 -6.60 -25.35 29.82
C GLU A 39 -7.23 -23.98 30.15
N LYS A 40 -7.56 -23.15 29.14
CA LYS A 40 -8.02 -21.77 29.37
C LYS A 40 -9.53 -21.59 29.41
N VAL A 41 -10.28 -22.42 28.69
CA VAL A 41 -11.72 -22.22 28.47
C VAL A 41 -12.53 -23.40 29.01
N ILE A 42 -12.18 -24.63 28.63
CA ILE A 42 -12.99 -25.81 28.97
C ILE A 42 -12.95 -26.09 30.47
N THR A 43 -11.80 -25.94 31.11
CA THR A 43 -11.65 -26.06 32.57
C THR A 43 -12.48 -25.05 33.37
N ARG A 44 -12.97 -23.98 32.74
CA ARG A 44 -13.80 -22.93 33.36
C ARG A 44 -15.27 -23.03 33.02
N LEU A 45 -15.67 -23.96 32.14
CA LEU A 45 -17.05 -24.19 31.75
C LEU A 45 -17.79 -25.06 32.77
N PRO A 46 -19.14 -25.02 32.79
CA PRO A 46 -19.94 -25.88 33.65
C PRO A 46 -19.62 -27.39 33.48
N PRO A 47 -19.75 -28.21 34.54
CA PRO A 47 -19.35 -29.62 34.54
C PRO A 47 -20.10 -30.45 33.48
N ALA A 48 -21.33 -30.07 33.12
CA ALA A 48 -22.11 -30.68 32.04
C ALA A 48 -21.39 -30.62 30.67
N VAL A 49 -20.63 -29.56 30.41
CA VAL A 49 -19.86 -29.38 29.17
C VAL A 49 -18.49 -30.02 29.29
N GLN A 50 -17.85 -29.97 30.47
CA GLN A 50 -16.56 -30.61 30.72
C GLN A 50 -16.62 -32.12 30.48
N ASN A 51 -17.67 -32.78 30.98
CA ASN A 51 -17.87 -34.22 30.86
C ASN A 51 -18.09 -34.70 29.41
N GLN A 52 -18.41 -33.79 28.48
CA GLN A 52 -18.59 -34.10 27.05
C GLN A 52 -17.33 -33.85 26.21
N THR A 53 -16.27 -33.26 26.79
CA THR A 53 -15.05 -32.92 26.06
C THR A 53 -14.01 -34.03 26.12
N LEU A 54 -13.22 -34.17 25.05
CA LEU A 54 -12.14 -35.15 24.98
C LEU A 54 -10.94 -34.69 25.82
N ASP A 55 -10.30 -35.62 26.51
CA ASP A 55 -9.03 -35.36 27.18
C ASP A 55 -7.94 -34.94 26.14
N PRO A 56 -7.06 -33.97 26.44
CA PRO A 56 -6.04 -33.52 25.49
C PRO A 56 -5.09 -34.62 24.99
N ALA A 57 -4.80 -35.65 25.79
CA ALA A 57 -3.97 -36.78 25.35
C ALA A 57 -4.73 -37.67 24.36
N ALA A 58 -5.99 -37.98 24.65
CA ALA A 58 -6.87 -38.71 23.74
C ALA A 58 -7.06 -37.96 22.41
N PHE A 59 -7.29 -36.65 22.46
CA PHE A 59 -7.40 -35.81 21.26
C PHE A 59 -6.12 -35.84 20.41
N ARG A 60 -4.95 -35.82 21.05
CA ARG A 60 -3.65 -35.86 20.36
C ARG A 60 -3.46 -37.17 19.59
N GLU A 61 -3.85 -38.31 20.16
CA GLU A 61 -3.76 -39.60 19.48
C GLU A 61 -4.75 -39.71 18.31
N ILE A 62 -5.98 -39.20 18.47
CA ILE A 62 -6.96 -39.14 17.38
C ILE A 62 -6.41 -38.29 16.21
N VAL A 63 -5.83 -37.12 16.49
CA VAL A 63 -5.36 -36.17 15.47
C VAL A 63 -3.99 -36.54 14.87
N LYS A 64 -3.23 -37.46 15.49
CA LYS A 64 -1.92 -37.90 14.99
C LYS A 64 -1.98 -38.38 13.53
N SER A 65 -1.12 -37.82 12.69
CA SER A 65 -1.05 -38.10 11.24
C SER A 65 0.40 -38.11 10.75
N GLN A 66 0.66 -38.85 9.68
CA GLN A 66 1.95 -38.82 8.97
C GLN A 66 2.14 -37.51 8.18
N ASN A 67 1.04 -36.87 7.75
CA ASN A 67 1.06 -35.70 6.85
C ASN A 67 0.70 -34.37 7.55
N LYS A 68 1.31 -34.11 8.71
CA LYS A 68 1.08 -32.90 9.53
C LYS A 68 1.14 -31.57 8.75
N TYR A 69 2.03 -31.47 7.78
CA TYR A 69 2.19 -30.23 6.98
C TYR A 69 0.97 -29.95 6.08
N ASN A 70 0.42 -30.97 5.41
CA ASN A 70 -0.73 -30.78 4.52
C ASN A 70 -1.97 -30.39 5.33
N GLU A 71 -2.17 -31.04 6.48
CA GLU A 71 -3.26 -30.70 7.40
C GLU A 71 -3.11 -29.27 7.93
N ALA A 72 -1.89 -28.86 8.30
CA ALA A 72 -1.61 -27.47 8.70
C ALA A 72 -1.82 -26.45 7.57
N ALA A 73 -1.53 -26.83 6.32
CA ALA A 73 -1.78 -25.99 5.15
C ALA A 73 -3.28 -25.80 4.90
N ILE A 74 -4.07 -26.88 4.93
CA ILE A 74 -5.52 -26.85 4.77
C ILE A 74 -6.18 -26.07 5.92
N ARG A 75 -5.74 -26.31 7.16
CA ARG A 75 -6.23 -25.57 8.34
C ARG A 75 -5.98 -24.07 8.21
N ALA A 76 -4.78 -23.68 7.80
CA ALA A 76 -4.45 -22.27 7.63
C ALA A 76 -5.22 -21.62 6.47
N SER A 77 -5.40 -22.31 5.34
CA SER A 77 -6.17 -21.79 4.22
C SER A 77 -7.65 -21.65 4.58
N LEU A 78 -8.24 -22.60 5.31
CA LEU A 78 -9.61 -22.51 5.80
C LEU A 78 -9.78 -21.32 6.77
N ARG A 79 -8.81 -21.08 7.65
CA ARG A 79 -8.82 -19.90 8.52
C ARG A 79 -8.76 -18.61 7.73
N VAL A 80 -7.88 -18.49 6.72
CA VAL A 80 -7.82 -17.31 5.84
C VAL A 80 -9.16 -17.09 5.13
N LEU A 81 -9.82 -18.15 4.67
CA LEU A 81 -11.13 -18.06 4.03
C LEU A 81 -12.18 -17.46 4.99
N LEU A 82 -12.25 -17.99 6.20
CA LEU A 82 -13.22 -17.56 7.21
C LEU A 82 -12.93 -16.15 7.74
N THR A 83 -11.67 -15.86 8.11
CA THR A 83 -11.29 -14.55 8.66
C THR A 83 -11.45 -13.45 7.63
N THR A 84 -11.02 -13.68 6.39
CA THR A 84 -11.16 -12.69 5.31
C THR A 84 -12.63 -12.52 4.94
N GLY A 85 -13.40 -13.61 4.86
CA GLY A 85 -14.84 -13.55 4.58
C GLY A 85 -15.60 -12.76 5.64
N ALA A 86 -15.33 -13.02 6.92
CA ALA A 86 -15.92 -12.28 8.04
C ALA A 86 -15.48 -10.81 8.04
N GLY A 87 -14.19 -10.54 7.81
CA GLY A 87 -13.65 -9.18 7.73
C GLY A 87 -14.29 -8.36 6.60
N MET A 88 -14.49 -8.95 5.42
CA MET A 88 -15.16 -8.27 4.31
C MET A 88 -16.64 -7.99 4.59
N LYS A 89 -17.35 -8.91 5.26
CA LYS A 89 -18.75 -8.67 5.69
C LYS A 89 -18.82 -7.55 6.74
N LEU A 90 -17.92 -7.55 7.71
CA LEU A 90 -17.82 -6.51 8.73
C LEU A 90 -17.51 -5.14 8.10
N PHE A 91 -16.56 -5.11 7.16
CA PHE A 91 -16.24 -3.89 6.42
C PHE A 91 -17.43 -3.37 5.61
N ALA A 92 -18.15 -4.25 4.92
CA ALA A 92 -19.36 -3.88 4.18
C ALA A 92 -20.44 -3.31 5.12
N TYR A 93 -20.65 -3.93 6.28
CA TYR A 93 -21.60 -3.46 7.28
C TYR A 93 -21.23 -2.07 7.84
N ILE A 94 -19.97 -1.85 8.21
CA ILE A 94 -19.48 -0.56 8.70
C ILE A 94 -19.59 0.52 7.61
N SER A 95 -19.22 0.17 6.37
CA SER A 95 -19.30 1.08 5.24
C SER A 95 -20.74 1.49 4.96
N GLN A 96 -21.68 0.55 4.98
CA GLN A 96 -23.11 0.83 4.84
C GLN A 96 -23.60 1.75 5.96
N LYS A 97 -23.28 1.47 7.23
CA LYS A 97 -23.63 2.35 8.36
C LYS A 97 -23.08 3.78 8.21
N LEU A 98 -21.89 3.94 7.64
CA LEU A 98 -21.31 5.26 7.37
C LEU A 98 -22.00 5.99 6.23
N VAL A 99 -22.42 5.26 5.19
CA VAL A 99 -23.19 5.83 4.07
C VAL A 99 -24.58 6.21 4.53
N ASP A 100 -25.30 5.33 5.25
CA ASP A 100 -26.64 5.60 5.78
C ASP A 100 -26.66 6.84 6.68
N ARG A 101 -25.58 7.10 7.42
CA ARG A 101 -25.39 8.32 8.23
C ARG A 101 -25.20 9.59 7.39
N LYS A 102 -24.58 9.49 6.22
CA LYS A 102 -24.31 10.64 5.34
C LYS A 102 -25.42 10.91 4.33
N ALA A 103 -26.14 9.87 3.93
CA ALA A 103 -27.19 9.91 2.91
C ALA A 103 -28.25 8.85 3.23
N PRO A 104 -29.26 9.17 4.07
CA PRO A 104 -30.28 8.22 4.51
C PRO A 104 -31.17 7.69 3.37
N ASN A 105 -31.24 8.40 2.24
CA ASN A 105 -32.03 8.04 1.06
C ASN A 105 -31.20 7.41 -0.07
N ALA A 106 -29.95 7.00 0.20
CA ALA A 106 -29.12 6.37 -0.82
C ALA A 106 -29.68 4.99 -1.21
N ALA A 107 -29.70 4.70 -2.52
CA ALA A 107 -30.16 3.43 -3.03
C ALA A 107 -29.33 2.26 -2.45
N LYS A 108 -30.02 1.24 -1.92
CA LYS A 108 -29.35 0.04 -1.39
C LYS A 108 -28.60 -0.68 -2.53
N PRO A 109 -27.39 -1.20 -2.28
CA PRO A 109 -26.65 -1.92 -3.30
C PRO A 109 -27.42 -3.18 -3.74
N PRO A 110 -27.37 -3.53 -5.04
CA PRO A 110 -28.09 -4.68 -5.57
C PRO A 110 -27.63 -5.98 -4.90
N LYS A 111 -28.59 -6.88 -4.60
CA LYS A 111 -28.28 -8.21 -4.07
C LYS A 111 -27.61 -9.04 -5.16
N VAL A 112 -26.31 -9.25 -5.03
CA VAL A 112 -25.56 -10.14 -5.93
C VAL A 112 -25.61 -11.60 -5.45
N PRO A 113 -25.66 -12.59 -6.34
CA PRO A 113 -25.56 -14.00 -5.96
C PRO A 113 -24.27 -14.28 -5.18
N PHE A 114 -24.33 -15.21 -4.21
CA PHE A 114 -23.22 -15.50 -3.31
C PHE A 114 -21.89 -15.81 -4.04
N ARG A 115 -21.93 -16.58 -5.13
CA ARG A 115 -20.76 -16.94 -5.98
C ARG A 115 -20.14 -15.74 -6.70
N HIS A 116 -20.92 -14.68 -6.93
CA HIS A 116 -20.46 -13.44 -7.55
C HIS A 116 -20.10 -12.38 -6.50
N SER A 117 -20.27 -12.67 -5.20
CA SER A 117 -19.94 -11.72 -4.17
C SER A 117 -18.42 -11.45 -4.13
N PRO A 118 -17.99 -10.18 -4.11
CA PRO A 118 -16.58 -9.82 -4.09
C PRO A 118 -15.89 -10.31 -2.80
N ALA A 119 -16.63 -10.34 -1.69
CA ALA A 119 -16.16 -10.84 -0.41
C ALA A 119 -15.77 -12.32 -0.47
N PHE A 120 -16.64 -13.18 -1.03
CA PHE A 120 -16.36 -14.61 -1.19
C PHE A 120 -15.24 -14.86 -2.20
N ARG A 121 -15.24 -14.15 -3.33
CA ARG A 121 -14.19 -14.31 -4.34
C ARG A 121 -12.81 -13.92 -3.82
N LEU A 122 -12.71 -12.82 -3.07
CA LEU A 122 -11.45 -12.38 -2.46
C LEU A 122 -10.98 -13.38 -1.40
N SER A 123 -11.86 -13.81 -0.50
CA SER A 123 -11.48 -14.76 0.55
C SER A 123 -11.11 -16.14 -0.01
N ALA A 124 -11.84 -16.61 -1.03
CA ALA A 124 -11.52 -17.83 -1.76
C ALA A 124 -10.18 -17.72 -2.51
N ALA A 125 -9.94 -16.60 -3.21
CA ALA A 125 -8.69 -16.37 -3.91
C ALA A 125 -7.50 -16.35 -2.94
N LEU A 126 -7.57 -15.61 -1.83
CA LEU A 126 -6.50 -15.57 -0.83
C LEU A 126 -6.29 -16.93 -0.14
N SER A 127 -7.37 -17.64 0.19
CA SER A 127 -7.29 -19.00 0.74
C SER A 127 -6.59 -19.97 -0.24
N LEU A 128 -6.98 -19.94 -1.52
CA LEU A 128 -6.42 -20.79 -2.56
C LEU A 128 -4.94 -20.45 -2.81
N THR A 129 -4.59 -19.16 -2.86
CA THR A 129 -3.20 -18.73 -3.04
C THR A 129 -2.31 -19.23 -1.90
N LEU A 130 -2.77 -19.15 -0.63
CA LEU A 130 -2.03 -19.66 0.52
C LEU A 130 -1.85 -21.18 0.46
N LEU A 131 -2.93 -21.91 0.17
CA LEU A 131 -2.90 -23.37 0.06
C LEU A 131 -1.93 -23.82 -1.02
N LEU A 132 -2.07 -23.28 -2.24
CA LEU A 132 -1.20 -23.58 -3.37
C LEU A 132 0.24 -23.18 -3.08
N HIS A 133 0.48 -22.02 -2.43
CA HIS A 133 1.82 -21.57 -2.11
C HIS A 133 2.55 -22.58 -1.21
N ARG A 134 1.89 -23.07 -0.15
CA ARG A 134 2.45 -24.07 0.76
C ARG A 134 2.67 -25.43 0.09
N LEU A 135 1.70 -25.89 -0.68
CA LEU A 135 1.79 -27.17 -1.40
C LEU A 135 2.89 -27.15 -2.46
N LEU A 136 2.94 -26.12 -3.30
CA LEU A 136 3.98 -25.92 -4.30
C LEU A 136 5.35 -25.78 -3.64
N ARG A 137 5.46 -25.02 -2.55
CA ARG A 137 6.72 -24.87 -1.81
C ARG A 137 7.23 -26.22 -1.33
N ARG A 138 6.38 -27.04 -0.70
CA ARG A 138 6.73 -28.39 -0.24
C ARG A 138 7.10 -29.29 -1.42
N PHE A 139 6.35 -29.23 -2.51
CA PHE A 139 6.62 -29.98 -3.72
C PHE A 139 8.00 -29.66 -4.28
N PHE A 140 8.34 -28.38 -4.49
CA PHE A 140 9.65 -27.98 -5.00
C PHE A 140 10.79 -28.28 -4.04
N LEU A 141 10.56 -28.22 -2.71
CA LEU A 141 11.56 -28.66 -1.72
C LEU A 141 11.86 -30.16 -1.84
N ARG A 142 10.82 -31.00 -1.98
CA ARG A 142 10.95 -32.45 -2.17
C ARG A 142 11.55 -32.81 -3.51
N LEU A 143 11.10 -32.16 -4.57
CA LEU A 143 11.64 -32.32 -5.92
C LEU A 143 13.13 -32.00 -5.94
N ARG A 144 13.53 -30.89 -5.33
CA ARG A 144 14.94 -30.52 -5.21
C ARG A 144 15.76 -31.53 -4.40
N ALA A 145 15.21 -32.08 -3.32
CA ALA A 145 15.88 -33.10 -2.53
C ALA A 145 16.07 -34.39 -3.34
N ASN A 146 15.03 -34.85 -4.02
CA ASN A 146 15.06 -36.05 -4.85
C ASN A 146 15.98 -35.89 -6.07
N LEU A 147 16.01 -34.72 -6.71
CA LEU A 147 16.92 -34.46 -7.84
C LEU A 147 18.40 -34.38 -7.42
N ARG A 148 18.70 -34.33 -6.12
CA ARG A 148 20.07 -34.35 -5.58
C ARG A 148 20.54 -35.75 -5.20
N THR A 149 19.65 -36.74 -5.15
CA THR A 149 20.05 -38.14 -4.89
C THR A 149 20.74 -38.73 -6.12
N ASP A 150 21.50 -39.79 -5.90
CA ASP A 150 22.22 -40.46 -6.97
C ASP A 150 21.31 -41.17 -7.96
N ASP A 151 20.13 -41.63 -7.53
CA ASP A 151 19.11 -42.24 -8.37
C ASP A 151 18.62 -41.31 -9.51
N ALA A 152 18.72 -39.99 -9.31
CA ALA A 152 18.28 -38.99 -10.28
C ALA A 152 19.37 -38.61 -11.31
N ARG A 153 20.58 -39.19 -11.25
CA ARG A 153 21.67 -38.96 -12.23
C ARG A 153 21.23 -39.02 -13.70
N PRO A 154 20.51 -40.05 -14.19
CA PRO A 154 20.13 -40.13 -15.61
C PRO A 154 19.24 -38.96 -16.06
N PHE A 155 18.37 -38.45 -15.17
CA PHE A 155 17.57 -37.27 -15.47
C PHE A 155 18.43 -35.99 -15.53
N ARG A 156 19.47 -35.89 -14.70
CA ARG A 156 20.37 -34.74 -14.65
C ARG A 156 21.18 -34.60 -15.93
N GLU A 157 21.71 -35.72 -16.42
CA GLU A 157 22.50 -35.78 -17.65
C GLU A 157 21.65 -35.50 -18.88
N ARG A 158 20.42 -36.03 -18.92
CA ARG A 158 19.49 -35.79 -20.04
C ARG A 158 19.01 -34.33 -20.13
N ASN A 159 18.85 -33.64 -19.00
CA ASN A 159 18.29 -32.29 -18.94
C ASN A 159 19.12 -31.35 -18.05
N PRO A 160 20.31 -30.90 -18.48
CA PRO A 160 21.23 -30.13 -17.65
C PRO A 160 20.67 -28.76 -17.25
N ARG A 161 20.00 -28.06 -18.19
CA ARG A 161 19.43 -26.71 -17.93
C ARG A 161 18.29 -26.75 -16.91
N ILE A 162 17.36 -27.70 -17.08
CA ILE A 162 16.19 -27.87 -16.21
C ILE A 162 16.63 -28.30 -14.82
N THR A 163 17.56 -29.27 -14.75
CA THR A 163 18.17 -29.69 -13.49
C THR A 163 18.84 -28.52 -12.77
N ARG A 164 19.62 -27.69 -13.46
CA ARG A 164 20.25 -26.51 -12.84
C ARG A 164 19.21 -25.54 -12.28
N ALA A 165 18.11 -25.31 -12.99
CA ALA A 165 17.02 -24.48 -12.52
C ALA A 165 16.34 -25.07 -11.28
N LEU A 166 15.93 -26.35 -11.31
CA LEU A 166 15.19 -27.03 -10.24
C LEU A 166 16.02 -27.31 -8.99
N THR A 167 17.34 -27.52 -9.14
CA THR A 167 18.25 -27.78 -8.01
C THR A 167 18.77 -26.50 -7.34
N SER A 168 18.49 -25.33 -7.94
CA SER A 168 18.89 -24.01 -7.45
C SER A 168 18.33 -23.71 -6.06
N LYS A 169 19.02 -22.80 -5.33
CA LYS A 169 18.55 -22.37 -4.00
C LYS A 169 17.17 -21.73 -4.04
N TYR A 170 16.88 -21.02 -5.13
CA TYR A 170 15.71 -20.18 -5.28
C TYR A 170 14.50 -20.89 -5.89
N ALA A 171 14.67 -22.08 -6.50
CA ALA A 171 13.60 -22.82 -7.14
C ALA A 171 12.34 -22.99 -6.28
N PRO A 172 12.43 -23.37 -4.99
CA PRO A 172 11.23 -23.48 -4.16
C PRO A 172 10.54 -22.14 -3.89
N ALA A 173 11.26 -21.01 -3.92
CA ALA A 173 10.68 -19.68 -3.69
C ALA A 173 9.99 -19.15 -4.95
N ILE A 174 10.64 -19.33 -6.10
CA ILE A 174 10.10 -18.93 -7.41
C ILE A 174 8.91 -19.83 -7.74
N GLY A 175 9.04 -21.15 -7.59
CA GLY A 175 7.98 -22.10 -7.89
C GLY A 175 6.73 -21.92 -7.01
N SER A 176 6.89 -21.59 -5.73
CA SER A 176 5.73 -21.33 -4.86
C SER A 176 5.05 -19.98 -5.16
N SER A 177 5.77 -19.01 -5.73
CA SER A 177 5.17 -17.72 -6.12
C SER A 177 4.12 -17.84 -7.23
N LEU A 178 4.18 -18.90 -8.05
CA LEU A 178 3.17 -19.22 -9.08
C LEU A 178 1.77 -19.38 -8.48
N ALA A 179 1.66 -19.71 -7.19
CA ALA A 179 0.39 -19.70 -6.47
C ALA A 179 -0.31 -18.33 -6.50
N GLY A 180 0.42 -17.24 -6.75
CA GLY A 180 -0.13 -15.90 -6.92
C GLY A 180 -1.11 -15.79 -8.10
N PHE A 181 -1.02 -16.66 -9.11
CA PHE A 181 -2.00 -16.69 -10.21
C PHE A 181 -3.41 -17.08 -9.74
N ALA A 182 -3.55 -17.74 -8.59
CA ALA A 182 -4.87 -17.99 -8.00
C ALA A 182 -5.60 -16.71 -7.55
N LEU A 183 -4.90 -15.58 -7.41
CA LEU A 183 -5.55 -14.26 -7.27
C LEU A 183 -6.36 -13.87 -8.52
N GLY A 184 -6.15 -14.54 -9.67
CA GLY A 184 -6.95 -14.34 -10.87
C GLY A 184 -8.42 -14.72 -10.72
N ALA A 185 -8.76 -15.57 -9.74
CA ALA A 185 -10.15 -15.87 -9.38
C ALA A 185 -10.90 -14.62 -8.86
N PHE A 186 -10.16 -13.63 -8.35
CA PHE A 186 -10.70 -12.33 -8.00
C PHE A 186 -10.65 -11.41 -9.24
N PRO A 187 -11.80 -10.80 -9.64
CA PRO A 187 -11.88 -9.99 -10.86
C PRO A 187 -10.89 -8.83 -10.84
N GLN A 188 -10.51 -8.36 -12.04
CA GLN A 188 -9.61 -7.21 -12.18
C GLN A 188 -10.25 -6.01 -11.49
N SER A 189 -9.64 -5.57 -10.41
CA SER A 189 -10.17 -4.52 -9.56
C SER A 189 -9.02 -3.68 -9.01
N GLN A 190 -9.35 -2.51 -8.49
CA GLN A 190 -8.39 -1.58 -7.91
C GLN A 190 -7.55 -2.22 -6.79
N LEU A 191 -8.12 -3.15 -6.01
CA LEU A 191 -7.38 -3.86 -4.95
C LEU A 191 -6.24 -4.72 -5.51
N ARG A 192 -6.46 -5.39 -6.64
CA ARG A 192 -5.46 -6.26 -7.26
C ARG A 192 -4.32 -5.45 -7.87
N LEU A 193 -4.66 -4.33 -8.49
CA LEU A 193 -3.68 -3.35 -8.98
C LEU A 193 -2.85 -2.75 -7.82
N THR A 194 -3.52 -2.27 -6.77
CA THR A 194 -2.86 -1.73 -5.57
C THR A 194 -1.93 -2.76 -4.92
N LEU A 195 -2.35 -4.03 -4.85
CA LEU A 195 -1.52 -5.11 -4.33
C LEU A 195 -0.28 -5.37 -5.21
N ALA A 196 -0.44 -5.37 -6.53
CA ALA A 196 0.67 -5.52 -7.47
C ALA A 196 1.67 -4.35 -7.36
N ILE A 197 1.19 -3.11 -7.27
CA ILE A 197 2.02 -1.91 -7.07
C ILE A 197 2.71 -1.97 -5.70
N TYR A 198 2.00 -2.38 -4.65
CA TYR A 198 2.58 -2.53 -3.31
C TYR A 198 3.70 -3.59 -3.30
N MET A 199 3.43 -4.77 -3.84
CA MET A 199 4.40 -5.88 -3.85
C MET A 199 5.61 -5.57 -4.72
N SER A 200 5.43 -4.95 -5.89
CA SER A 200 6.53 -4.57 -6.78
C SER A 200 7.43 -3.50 -6.17
N THR A 201 6.84 -2.44 -5.59
CA THR A 201 7.63 -1.41 -4.91
C THR A 201 8.38 -1.97 -3.69
N ARG A 202 7.76 -2.88 -2.90
CA ARG A 202 8.45 -3.57 -1.80
C ARG A 202 9.55 -4.51 -2.29
N SER A 203 9.33 -5.26 -3.37
CA SER A 203 10.34 -6.17 -3.91
C SER A 203 11.56 -5.41 -4.43
N LEU A 204 11.34 -4.25 -5.09
CA LEU A 204 12.40 -3.38 -5.54
C LEU A 204 13.12 -2.71 -4.36
N GLU A 205 12.39 -2.33 -3.31
CA GLU A 205 12.98 -1.80 -2.08
C GLU A 205 13.94 -2.80 -1.42
N PHE A 206 13.53 -4.06 -1.31
CA PHE A 206 14.37 -5.10 -0.72
C PHE A 206 15.54 -5.48 -1.64
N LEU A 207 15.34 -5.46 -2.95
CA LEU A 207 16.43 -5.65 -3.91
C LEU A 207 17.45 -4.52 -3.78
N PHE A 208 17.00 -3.27 -3.63
CA PHE A 208 17.86 -2.13 -3.38
C PHE A 208 18.68 -2.31 -2.11
N ASN A 209 18.04 -2.73 -1.00
CA ASN A 209 18.74 -3.01 0.25
C ASN A 209 19.79 -4.12 0.13
N GLU A 210 19.49 -5.16 -0.67
CA GLU A 210 20.44 -6.23 -0.95
C GLU A 210 21.64 -5.73 -1.74
N LEU A 211 21.42 -4.94 -2.80
CA LEU A 211 22.51 -4.36 -3.59
C LEU A 211 23.37 -3.40 -2.75
N ASP A 212 22.74 -2.63 -1.86
CA ASP A 212 23.43 -1.76 -0.91
C ASP A 212 24.29 -2.56 0.09
N ALA A 213 23.75 -3.67 0.62
CA ALA A 213 24.50 -4.59 1.47
C ALA A 213 25.70 -5.24 0.74
N GLN A 214 25.58 -5.45 -0.57
CA GLN A 214 26.68 -5.91 -1.43
C GLN A 214 27.67 -4.81 -1.81
N ARG A 215 27.47 -3.58 -1.31
CA ARG A 215 28.29 -2.41 -1.58
C ARG A 215 28.35 -2.06 -3.08
N TRP A 216 27.25 -2.22 -3.80
CA TRP A 216 27.14 -1.74 -5.19
C TRP A 216 27.06 -0.20 -5.28
N PHE A 217 26.67 0.48 -4.20
CA PHE A 217 26.46 1.92 -4.15
C PHE A 217 27.50 2.67 -3.29
N LYS A 218 28.76 2.20 -3.25
CA LYS A 218 29.83 2.82 -2.43
C LYS A 218 30.02 4.32 -2.74
N ASP A 219 30.03 4.67 -4.02
CA ASP A 219 30.34 6.03 -4.50
C ASP A 219 29.08 6.89 -4.69
N ARG A 220 28.04 6.61 -3.91
CA ARG A 220 26.76 7.32 -4.02
C ARG A 220 26.91 8.78 -3.57
N PRO A 221 26.47 9.76 -4.38
CA PRO A 221 26.44 11.15 -3.96
C PRO A 221 25.57 11.35 -2.71
N TRP A 222 26.01 12.21 -1.79
CA TRP A 222 25.32 12.49 -0.53
C TRP A 222 23.86 12.97 -0.71
N TRP A 223 23.58 13.63 -1.84
CA TRP A 223 22.25 14.16 -2.16
C TRP A 223 21.31 13.09 -2.74
N LEU A 224 21.84 11.99 -3.31
CA LEU A 224 21.00 10.93 -3.86
C LEU A 224 20.34 10.23 -2.68
N GLY A 225 19.05 10.40 -2.46
CA GLY A 225 18.33 9.90 -1.28
C GLY A 225 16.97 9.29 -1.60
N SER A 226 16.36 8.59 -0.63
CA SER A 226 14.97 8.12 -0.79
C SER A 226 13.97 9.28 -0.91
N TRP A 227 14.36 10.48 -0.49
CA TRP A 227 13.58 11.72 -0.66
C TRP A 227 13.37 12.10 -2.13
N LEU A 228 14.25 11.70 -3.06
CA LEU A 228 14.10 11.99 -4.49
C LEU A 228 12.86 11.32 -5.11
N LEU A 229 12.30 10.31 -4.44
CA LEU A 229 11.00 9.77 -4.80
C LEU A 229 9.89 10.83 -4.71
N MET A 230 10.03 11.83 -3.83
CA MET A 230 9.01 12.86 -3.63
C MET A 230 8.88 13.81 -4.83
N PRO A 231 9.95 14.44 -5.36
CA PRO A 231 9.88 15.19 -6.62
C PRO A 231 9.25 14.39 -7.76
N VAL A 232 9.67 13.15 -7.97
CA VAL A 232 9.12 12.29 -9.05
C VAL A 232 7.64 12.00 -8.83
N SER A 233 7.26 11.69 -7.58
CA SER A 233 5.87 11.39 -7.23
C SER A 233 4.98 12.61 -7.40
N PHE A 234 5.42 13.76 -6.89
CA PHE A 234 4.63 14.99 -6.90
C PHE A 234 4.56 15.61 -8.29
N ALA A 235 5.58 15.42 -9.13
CA ALA A 235 5.51 15.76 -10.56
C ALA A 235 4.30 15.10 -11.22
N GLN A 236 4.18 13.78 -11.08
CA GLN A 236 3.05 13.04 -11.64
C GLN A 236 1.72 13.40 -10.99
N LEU A 237 1.67 13.47 -9.66
CA LEU A 237 0.43 13.73 -8.94
C LEU A 237 -0.09 15.15 -9.20
N PHE A 238 0.77 16.16 -9.19
CA PHE A 238 0.35 17.54 -9.45
C PHE A 238 -0.11 17.74 -10.89
N HIS A 239 0.57 17.12 -11.86
CA HIS A 239 0.10 17.14 -13.25
C HIS A 239 -1.24 16.40 -13.41
N ALA A 240 -1.41 15.25 -12.77
CA ALA A 240 -2.69 14.52 -12.79
C ALA A 240 -3.81 15.32 -12.09
N PHE A 241 -3.52 15.99 -10.97
CA PHE A 241 -4.46 16.88 -10.30
C PHE A 241 -5.02 17.97 -11.24
N VAL A 242 -4.19 18.53 -12.12
CA VAL A 242 -4.58 19.61 -13.04
C VAL A 242 -5.31 19.10 -14.29
N PHE A 243 -4.86 18.00 -14.92
CA PHE A 243 -5.40 17.54 -16.21
C PHE A 243 -6.29 16.28 -16.13
N ASP A 244 -6.04 15.42 -15.15
CA ASP A 244 -6.58 14.05 -15.08
C ASP A 244 -6.99 13.72 -13.63
N ARG A 245 -7.89 14.53 -13.05
CA ARG A 245 -8.36 14.41 -11.66
C ARG A 245 -8.90 13.03 -11.30
N ASP A 246 -9.43 12.30 -12.27
CA ASP A 246 -9.94 10.94 -12.12
C ASP A 246 -8.84 9.89 -11.88
N ALA A 247 -7.59 10.21 -12.23
CA ALA A 247 -6.44 9.32 -12.09
C ALA A 247 -5.80 9.36 -10.69
N GLU A 248 -6.14 10.33 -9.85
CA GLU A 248 -5.58 10.47 -8.51
C GLU A 248 -6.59 10.15 -7.37
N PRO A 249 -6.11 9.91 -6.14
CA PRO A 249 -7.00 9.78 -5.01
C PRO A 249 -7.70 11.11 -4.69
N LYS A 250 -9.02 11.10 -4.57
CA LYS A 250 -9.83 12.31 -4.26
C LYS A 250 -9.33 13.11 -3.06
N TRP A 251 -8.82 12.43 -2.03
CA TRP A 251 -8.30 13.10 -0.84
C TRP A 251 -7.10 14.01 -1.13
N PHE A 252 -6.33 13.74 -2.18
CA PHE A 252 -5.12 14.49 -2.52
C PHE A 252 -5.47 15.87 -3.07
N GLY A 253 -6.34 15.96 -4.08
CA GLY A 253 -6.86 17.22 -4.59
C GLY A 253 -7.60 18.03 -3.51
N ASP A 254 -8.48 17.38 -2.74
CA ASP A 254 -9.19 18.03 -1.63
C ASP A 254 -8.22 18.59 -0.57
N PHE A 255 -7.11 17.88 -0.32
CA PHE A 255 -6.06 18.33 0.59
C PHE A 255 -5.34 19.56 0.04
N ILE A 256 -4.92 19.54 -1.24
CA ILE A 256 -4.24 20.69 -1.87
C ILE A 256 -5.13 21.93 -1.76
N LEU A 257 -6.36 21.85 -2.28
CA LEU A 257 -7.30 22.98 -2.33
C LEU A 257 -7.61 23.55 -0.94
N LYS A 258 -7.78 22.67 0.06
CA LYS A 258 -8.08 23.08 1.44
C LYS A 258 -6.94 23.86 2.09
N PHE A 259 -5.70 23.49 1.82
CA PHE A 259 -4.52 24.12 2.43
C PHE A 259 -3.88 25.19 1.53
N THR A 260 -4.53 25.57 0.43
CA THR A 260 -4.08 26.63 -0.48
C THR A 260 -5.04 27.81 -0.65
N PRO A 261 -5.60 28.37 0.44
CA PRO A 261 -6.62 29.41 0.36
C PRO A 261 -6.13 30.72 -0.27
N GLY A 262 -4.81 30.94 -0.36
CA GLY A 262 -4.23 32.10 -1.03
C GLY A 262 -4.30 32.01 -2.56
N HIS A 263 -4.30 30.80 -3.12
CA HIS A 263 -4.29 30.54 -4.57
C HIS A 263 -5.65 30.05 -5.10
N THR A 264 -6.44 29.42 -4.24
CA THR A 264 -7.77 28.92 -4.56
C THR A 264 -8.79 29.80 -3.86
N HIS A 265 -9.60 30.52 -4.61
CA HIS A 265 -10.55 31.48 -4.05
C HIS A 265 -11.91 30.79 -3.78
N PRO A 266 -12.22 30.42 -2.53
CA PRO A 266 -13.57 29.97 -2.21
C PRO A 266 -14.55 31.12 -2.41
N ARG A 267 -15.83 30.77 -2.62
CA ARG A 267 -16.90 31.75 -2.71
C ARG A 267 -16.88 32.68 -1.49
N PRO A 268 -16.78 34.01 -1.69
CA PRO A 268 -16.89 34.96 -0.59
C PRO A 268 -18.28 34.88 0.04
N GLY A 269 -18.37 34.91 1.38
CA GLY A 269 -19.65 34.85 2.08
C GLY A 269 -20.59 36.02 1.78
N THR A 270 -20.04 37.15 1.33
CA THR A 270 -20.78 38.37 0.94
C THR A 270 -21.24 38.35 -0.52
N TYR A 271 -20.88 37.33 -1.30
CA TYR A 271 -21.24 37.26 -2.72
C TYR A 271 -22.70 36.81 -2.90
N PRO A 272 -23.53 37.53 -3.69
CA PRO A 272 -24.94 37.21 -3.88
C PRO A 272 -25.18 35.74 -4.28
N ALA A 273 -26.15 35.07 -3.66
CA ALA A 273 -26.39 33.62 -3.81
C ALA A 273 -26.85 33.22 -5.23
N ASP A 274 -27.59 34.12 -5.88
CA ASP A 274 -28.14 34.05 -7.24
C ASP A 274 -27.06 34.08 -8.34
N ARG A 275 -25.87 34.61 -8.03
CA ARG A 275 -24.77 34.70 -9.00
C ARG A 275 -23.87 33.49 -8.94
N TYR A 276 -23.41 33.07 -10.12
CA TYR A 276 -22.46 31.98 -10.28
C TYR A 276 -21.08 32.39 -9.75
N TRP A 277 -20.46 31.51 -8.95
CA TRP A 277 -19.08 31.61 -8.52
C TRP A 277 -18.38 30.28 -8.86
N PRO A 278 -17.23 30.31 -9.54
CA PRO A 278 -16.55 29.09 -9.95
C PRO A 278 -16.09 28.27 -8.75
N ASP A 279 -16.30 26.96 -8.80
CA ASP A 279 -15.78 26.05 -7.78
C ASP A 279 -14.24 26.02 -7.81
N GLN A 280 -13.61 25.62 -6.70
CA GLN A 280 -12.16 25.53 -6.61
C GLN A 280 -11.57 24.58 -7.65
N TYR A 281 -12.28 23.49 -7.99
CA TYR A 281 -11.88 22.60 -9.07
C TYR A 281 -12.08 23.20 -10.46
N GLU A 282 -13.13 23.99 -10.67
CA GLU A 282 -13.35 24.69 -11.95
C GLU A 282 -12.24 25.72 -12.21
N ALA A 283 -11.70 26.35 -11.16
CA ALA A 283 -10.52 27.20 -11.27
C ALA A 283 -9.26 26.40 -11.70
N VAL A 284 -9.09 25.17 -11.23
CA VAL A 284 -7.99 24.28 -11.66
C VAL A 284 -8.18 23.84 -13.11
N ASP A 285 -9.41 23.49 -13.52
CA ASP A 285 -9.73 23.14 -14.90
C ASP A 285 -9.49 24.33 -15.84
N ALA A 286 -9.84 25.55 -15.40
CA ALA A 286 -9.52 26.77 -16.13
C ALA A 286 -8.01 26.98 -16.26
N LEU A 287 -7.23 26.69 -15.21
CA LEU A 287 -5.77 26.74 -15.28
C LEU A 287 -5.18 25.72 -16.28
N ALA A 288 -5.76 24.52 -16.36
CA ALA A 288 -5.41 23.55 -17.39
C ALA A 288 -5.70 24.12 -18.79
N LYS A 289 -6.86 24.75 -19.01
CA LYS A 289 -7.20 25.40 -20.27
C LYS A 289 -6.30 26.58 -20.63
N ILE A 290 -5.91 27.41 -19.67
CA ILE A 290 -4.91 28.48 -19.87
C ILE A 290 -3.60 27.90 -20.41
N SER A 291 -3.18 26.75 -19.87
CA SER A 291 -1.95 26.08 -20.31
C SER A 291 -2.06 25.47 -21.71
N GLU A 292 -3.21 24.89 -22.07
CA GLU A 292 -3.50 24.40 -23.42
C GLU A 292 -3.49 25.53 -24.45
N LEU A 293 -4.00 26.71 -24.06
CA LEU A 293 -3.99 27.95 -24.85
C LEU A 293 -2.62 28.66 -24.88
N ARG A 294 -1.54 27.99 -24.45
CA ARG A 294 -0.17 28.52 -24.44
C ARG A 294 -0.04 29.82 -23.62
N TRP A 295 -0.58 29.83 -22.41
CA TRP A 295 -0.34 30.87 -21.41
C TRP A 295 -0.62 32.31 -21.93
N PRO A 296 -1.88 32.62 -22.29
CA PRO A 296 -2.25 33.95 -22.77
C PRO A 296 -1.90 35.07 -21.79
N ALA A 297 -1.65 36.26 -22.35
CA ALA A 297 -1.48 37.49 -21.58
C ALA A 297 -2.78 37.83 -20.84
N PHE A 298 -2.66 38.50 -19.69
CA PHE A 298 -3.82 39.11 -19.05
C PHE A 298 -4.01 40.53 -19.59
N THR A 299 -5.21 40.83 -20.07
CA THR A 299 -5.64 42.19 -20.37
C THR A 299 -6.64 42.62 -19.32
N SER A 300 -6.27 43.61 -18.49
CA SER A 300 -7.14 44.08 -17.40
C SER A 300 -8.40 44.74 -17.95
N PRO A 301 -9.61 44.24 -17.59
CA PRO A 301 -10.85 44.90 -17.96
C PRO A 301 -11.00 46.29 -17.32
N ILE A 302 -10.28 46.56 -16.23
CA ILE A 302 -10.29 47.85 -15.53
C ILE A 302 -9.61 48.93 -16.37
N LEU A 303 -8.45 48.62 -16.97
CA LEU A 303 -7.70 49.56 -17.82
C LEU A 303 -8.21 49.63 -19.26
N HIS A 304 -8.85 48.55 -19.75
CA HIS A 304 -9.34 48.45 -21.13
C HIS A 304 -10.85 48.13 -21.18
N PRO A 305 -11.72 49.03 -20.68
CA PRO A 305 -13.17 48.78 -20.62
C PRO A 305 -13.83 48.69 -22.00
N SER A 306 -13.23 49.31 -23.03
CA SER A 306 -13.72 49.31 -24.40
C SER A 306 -13.38 48.03 -25.19
N ASN A 307 -12.58 47.11 -24.63
CA ASN A 307 -12.25 45.85 -25.28
C ASN A 307 -13.23 44.74 -24.86
N PRO A 308 -14.11 44.25 -25.76
CA PRO A 308 -15.09 43.22 -25.42
C PRO A 308 -14.47 41.81 -25.31
N LYS A 309 -13.21 41.61 -25.72
CA LYS A 309 -12.54 40.30 -25.75
C LYS A 309 -11.34 40.25 -24.78
N THR A 310 -11.57 40.52 -23.51
CA THR A 310 -10.53 40.43 -22.46
C THR A 310 -10.18 39.00 -22.05
N LEU A 311 -11.09 38.04 -22.30
CA LEU A 311 -10.92 36.63 -21.96
C LEU A 311 -11.28 35.74 -23.17
N PRO A 312 -10.55 34.63 -23.40
CA PRO A 312 -10.96 33.60 -24.35
C PRO A 312 -12.34 33.03 -24.00
N GLY A 313 -13.15 32.69 -25.00
CA GLY A 313 -14.52 32.21 -24.80
C GLY A 313 -14.64 30.99 -23.89
N SER A 314 -13.65 30.08 -23.91
CA SER A 314 -13.60 28.89 -23.05
C SER A 314 -13.31 29.20 -21.57
N LEU A 315 -12.92 30.44 -21.23
CA LEU A 315 -12.53 30.87 -19.89
C LEU A 315 -13.47 31.94 -19.31
N GLN A 316 -14.68 32.08 -19.85
CA GLN A 316 -15.64 33.08 -19.35
C GLN A 316 -16.15 32.77 -17.93
N SER A 317 -16.15 31.48 -17.52
CA SER A 317 -16.57 31.06 -16.18
C SER A 317 -15.73 31.66 -15.06
N ILE A 318 -14.45 31.96 -15.32
CA ILE A 318 -13.54 32.56 -14.33
C ILE A 318 -13.53 34.09 -14.34
N SER A 319 -14.33 34.73 -15.20
CA SER A 319 -14.39 36.20 -15.32
C SER A 319 -14.66 36.88 -13.98
N VAL A 320 -15.48 36.30 -13.10
CA VAL A 320 -15.78 36.86 -11.77
C VAL A 320 -14.52 37.00 -10.90
N ILE A 321 -13.51 36.14 -11.11
CA ILE A 321 -12.23 36.18 -10.39
C ILE A 321 -11.24 37.10 -11.11
N THR A 322 -11.13 37.01 -12.43
CA THR A 322 -10.09 37.71 -13.20
C THR A 322 -10.45 39.15 -13.55
N SER A 323 -11.74 39.50 -13.65
CA SER A 323 -12.18 40.86 -13.97
C SER A 323 -11.77 41.90 -12.93
N PRO A 324 -11.91 41.64 -11.60
CA PRO A 324 -11.40 42.56 -10.58
C PRO A 324 -9.89 42.40 -10.31
N ALA A 325 -9.15 41.64 -11.13
CA ALA A 325 -7.73 41.41 -10.88
C ALA A 325 -6.89 42.69 -11.07
N HIS A 326 -5.86 42.82 -10.25
CA HIS A 326 -5.00 43.99 -10.22
C HIS A 326 -4.34 44.24 -11.59
N PRO A 327 -4.37 45.49 -12.10
CA PRO A 327 -3.93 45.79 -13.46
C PRO A 327 -2.43 45.57 -13.73
N SER A 328 -1.59 45.52 -12.69
CA SER A 328 -0.15 45.23 -12.82
C SER A 328 0.16 43.77 -13.18
N ILE A 329 -0.82 42.88 -13.11
CA ILE A 329 -0.63 41.47 -13.46
C ILE A 329 -0.52 41.34 -14.97
N SER A 330 0.52 40.67 -15.47
CA SER A 330 0.75 40.53 -16.92
C SER A 330 0.19 39.22 -17.51
N SER A 331 -0.10 38.24 -16.66
CA SER A 331 -0.44 36.88 -17.11
C SER A 331 -1.77 36.37 -16.57
N LEU A 332 -2.51 35.65 -17.42
CA LEU A 332 -3.86 35.24 -17.08
C LEU A 332 -3.89 34.22 -15.93
N SER A 333 -2.89 33.34 -15.84
CA SER A 333 -2.78 32.39 -14.73
C SER A 333 -2.56 33.09 -13.39
N CYS A 334 -1.78 34.17 -13.36
CA CYS A 334 -1.57 34.98 -12.15
C CYS A 334 -2.85 35.74 -11.77
N ALA A 335 -3.59 36.26 -12.76
CA ALA A 335 -4.87 36.92 -12.51
C ALA A 335 -5.91 35.96 -11.92
N LEU A 336 -5.86 34.68 -12.31
CA LEU A 336 -6.72 33.64 -11.75
C LEU A 336 -6.30 33.21 -10.33
N LEU A 337 -5.00 33.02 -10.11
CA LEU A 337 -4.46 32.48 -8.85
C LEU A 337 -4.33 33.51 -7.73
N HIS A 338 -4.10 34.80 -8.06
CA HIS A 338 -3.93 35.84 -7.04
C HIS A 338 -4.40 37.21 -7.53
N PRO A 339 -5.69 37.39 -7.88
CA PRO A 339 -6.25 38.61 -8.47
C PRO A 339 -6.04 39.85 -7.59
N LYS A 340 -6.01 39.68 -6.26
CA LYS A 340 -5.89 40.79 -5.30
C LYS A 340 -4.44 41.24 -5.06
N SER A 341 -3.45 40.41 -5.42
CA SER A 341 -2.04 40.67 -5.11
C SER A 341 -1.29 41.13 -6.36
N PRO A 342 -0.56 42.26 -6.32
CA PRO A 342 0.09 42.83 -7.49
C PRO A 342 1.32 42.03 -7.96
N SER A 343 1.90 41.18 -7.10
CA SER A 343 3.09 40.37 -7.41
C SER A 343 2.97 38.92 -6.94
N CYS A 344 3.66 38.01 -7.64
CA CYS A 344 3.64 36.58 -7.31
C CYS A 344 4.28 36.28 -5.94
N VAL A 345 5.28 37.08 -5.55
CA VAL A 345 5.96 36.94 -4.25
C VAL A 345 5.03 37.30 -3.10
N THR A 346 4.30 38.41 -3.21
CA THR A 346 3.32 38.82 -2.19
C THR A 346 2.20 37.80 -2.06
N ALA A 347 1.70 37.25 -3.18
CA ALA A 347 0.74 36.16 -3.18
C ALA A 347 1.26 34.90 -2.47
N SER A 348 2.52 34.53 -2.71
CA SER A 348 3.16 33.37 -2.08
C SER A 348 3.34 33.55 -0.57
N LEU A 349 3.75 34.75 -0.13
CA LEU A 349 3.85 35.09 1.30
C LEU A 349 2.48 35.03 1.98
N HIS A 350 1.46 35.62 1.36
CA HIS A 350 0.10 35.58 1.87
C HIS A 350 -0.43 34.13 1.98
N GLN A 351 -0.15 33.30 0.98
CA GLN A 351 -0.45 31.87 1.02
C GLN A 351 0.22 31.19 2.22
N TYR A 352 1.50 31.43 2.51
CA TYR A 352 2.17 30.84 3.66
C TYR A 352 1.57 31.29 4.99
N LEU A 353 1.27 32.58 5.13
CA LEU A 353 0.65 33.14 6.35
C LEU A 353 -0.69 32.49 6.65
N LEU A 354 -1.48 32.15 5.63
CA LEU A 354 -2.77 31.49 5.79
C LEU A 354 -2.65 29.96 5.97
N SER A 355 -1.76 29.29 5.24
CA SER A 355 -1.68 27.82 5.24
C SER A 355 -1.01 27.26 6.49
N ILE A 356 0.03 27.91 7.01
CA ILE A 356 0.79 27.44 8.18
C ILE A 356 -0.11 27.20 9.41
N PRO A 357 -0.91 28.17 9.90
CA PRO A 357 -1.72 27.97 11.10
C PRO A 357 -2.82 26.91 10.87
N LEU A 358 -3.43 26.89 9.69
CA LEU A 358 -4.45 25.91 9.34
C LEU A 358 -3.88 24.48 9.33
N LEU A 359 -2.71 24.31 8.73
CA LEU A 359 -2.02 23.04 8.63
C LEU A 359 -1.47 22.58 9.99
N ALA A 360 -0.91 23.49 10.79
CA ALA A 360 -0.46 23.20 12.15
C ALA A 360 -1.62 22.64 12.99
N ARG A 361 -2.78 23.31 12.99
CA ARG A 361 -3.98 22.83 13.71
C ARG A 361 -4.43 21.45 13.24
N PHE A 362 -4.40 21.20 11.93
CA PHE A 362 -4.77 19.90 11.37
C PHE A 362 -3.79 18.79 11.79
N LEU A 363 -2.49 19.02 11.62
CA LEU A 363 -1.45 18.05 11.95
C LEU A 363 -1.40 17.79 13.46
N THR A 364 -1.60 18.80 14.31
CA THR A 364 -1.72 18.61 15.76
C THR A 364 -2.82 17.61 16.10
N LYS A 365 -4.02 17.74 15.51
CA LYS A 365 -5.11 16.79 15.75
C LYS A 365 -4.73 15.36 15.35
N VAL A 366 -4.16 15.20 14.15
CA VAL A 366 -3.76 13.87 13.64
C VAL A 366 -2.68 13.24 14.51
N TYR A 367 -1.62 13.98 14.82
CA TYR A 367 -0.50 13.48 15.59
C TYR A 367 -0.86 13.27 17.07
N LEU A 368 -1.76 14.07 17.64
CA LEU A 368 -2.28 13.85 18.99
C LEU A 368 -3.02 12.51 19.10
N VAL A 369 -3.92 12.22 18.14
CA VAL A 369 -4.63 10.93 18.08
C VAL A 369 -3.66 9.76 17.91
N LEU A 370 -2.67 9.89 17.04
CA LEU A 370 -1.65 8.85 16.86
C LEU A 370 -0.75 8.68 18.10
N SER A 371 -0.54 9.75 18.87
CA SER A 371 0.23 9.70 20.12
C SER A 371 -0.43 8.82 21.18
N LEU A 372 -1.77 8.72 21.18
CA LEU A 372 -2.52 7.84 22.09
C LEU A 372 -2.10 6.37 21.97
N LEU A 373 -1.68 5.92 20.77
CA LEU A 373 -1.19 4.56 20.56
C LEU A 373 0.13 4.27 21.31
N LYS A 374 0.87 5.31 21.69
CA LYS A 374 2.14 5.23 22.42
C LYS A 374 2.03 5.83 23.82
N PHE A 375 0.83 5.81 24.41
CA PHE A 375 0.57 6.40 25.73
C PHE A 375 1.50 5.88 26.83
N LYS A 376 1.88 4.59 26.80
CA LYS A 376 2.85 4.04 27.77
C LYS A 376 4.22 4.74 27.73
N ALA A 377 4.72 5.07 26.53
CA ALA A 377 5.97 5.78 26.37
C ALA A 377 5.85 7.27 26.76
N PHE A 378 4.64 7.83 26.63
CA PHE A 378 4.33 9.17 27.12
C PHE A 378 4.37 9.24 28.65
N LEU A 379 3.83 8.21 29.34
CA LEU A 379 3.86 8.14 30.80
C LEU A 379 5.29 8.03 31.36
N THR A 380 6.20 7.32 30.67
CA THR A 380 7.58 7.15 31.15
C THR A 380 8.43 8.41 31.00
N SER A 381 8.16 9.24 29.99
CA SER A 381 8.98 10.42 29.70
C SER A 381 8.14 11.53 29.02
N PRO A 382 7.35 12.29 29.79
CA PRO A 382 6.35 13.21 29.23
C PRO A 382 6.99 14.39 28.49
N ILE A 383 8.02 15.02 29.04
CA ILE A 383 8.65 16.22 28.45
C ILE A 383 9.30 15.89 27.10
N THR A 384 10.06 14.79 27.02
CA THR A 384 10.72 14.37 25.78
C THR A 384 9.72 13.93 24.72
N ALA A 385 8.62 13.28 25.13
CA ALA A 385 7.53 12.90 24.24
C ALA A 385 6.81 14.11 23.65
N ILE A 386 6.51 15.13 24.46
CA ILE A 386 5.89 16.38 24.03
C ILE A 386 6.83 17.14 23.09
N ASN A 387 8.10 17.33 23.47
CA ASN A 387 9.08 18.01 22.62
C ASN A 387 9.24 17.29 21.28
N GLY A 388 9.36 15.96 21.29
CA GLY A 388 9.43 15.16 20.06
C GLY A 388 8.16 15.25 19.21
N LEU A 389 6.99 15.40 19.82
CA LEU A 389 5.71 15.59 19.12
C LEU A 389 5.63 16.99 18.49
N CYS A 390 5.95 18.04 19.25
CA CYS A 390 5.98 19.42 18.77
C CYS A 390 6.97 19.60 17.62
N THR A 391 8.20 19.10 17.75
CA THR A 391 9.20 19.15 16.69
C THR A 391 8.71 18.42 15.42
N LYS A 392 8.06 17.27 15.57
CA LYS A 392 7.46 16.57 14.42
C LYS A 392 6.34 17.38 13.78
N ILE A 393 5.42 17.95 14.55
CA ILE A 393 4.31 18.74 14.02
C ILE A 393 4.85 19.97 13.29
N LEU A 394 5.75 20.74 13.90
CA LEU A 394 6.34 21.94 13.31
C LEU A 394 7.14 21.63 12.05
N SER A 395 8.02 20.63 12.11
CA SER A 395 8.80 20.19 10.95
C SER A 395 7.89 19.75 9.79
N ARG A 396 6.84 18.96 10.07
CA ARG A 396 5.89 18.53 9.04
C ARG A 396 5.06 19.66 8.48
N THR A 397 4.64 20.60 9.33
CA THR A 397 3.91 21.79 8.91
C THR A 397 4.77 22.63 7.97
N ALA A 398 6.03 22.87 8.34
CA ALA A 398 6.97 23.60 7.50
C ALA A 398 7.16 22.92 6.15
N ILE A 399 7.51 21.62 6.14
CA ILE A 399 7.77 20.87 4.90
C ILE A 399 6.54 20.87 3.97
N ILE A 400 5.35 20.58 4.50
CA ILE A 400 4.14 20.49 3.68
C ILE A 400 3.68 21.88 3.23
N SER A 401 3.77 22.90 4.09
CA SER A 401 3.42 24.28 3.70
C SER A 401 4.35 24.79 2.60
N THR A 402 5.67 24.62 2.76
CA THR A 402 6.66 24.96 1.73
C THR A 402 6.45 24.14 0.46
N SER A 403 6.08 22.87 0.56
CA SER A 403 5.76 22.00 -0.58
C SER A 403 4.57 22.55 -1.39
N LEU A 404 3.47 22.91 -0.73
CA LEU A 404 2.28 23.48 -1.37
C LEU A 404 2.59 24.85 -2.00
N GLY A 405 3.30 25.72 -1.28
CA GLY A 405 3.69 27.02 -1.79
C GLY A 405 4.68 26.93 -2.95
N ALA A 406 5.63 25.98 -2.91
CA ALA A 406 6.54 25.73 -4.03
C ALA A 406 5.80 25.17 -5.26
N ALA A 407 4.82 24.28 -5.07
CA ALA A 407 4.03 23.74 -6.16
C ALA A 407 3.23 24.84 -6.89
N TRP A 408 2.49 25.68 -6.16
CA TRP A 408 1.69 26.75 -6.76
C TRP A 408 2.52 27.95 -7.22
N GLY A 409 3.46 28.40 -6.39
CA GLY A 409 4.33 29.53 -6.70
C GLY A 409 5.22 29.26 -7.92
N SER A 410 5.64 28.00 -8.13
CA SER A 410 6.40 27.65 -9.33
C SER A 410 5.57 27.71 -10.62
N VAL A 411 4.24 27.55 -10.57
CA VAL A 411 3.39 27.77 -11.76
C VAL A 411 3.53 29.21 -12.25
N CYS A 412 3.50 30.17 -11.32
CA CYS A 412 3.74 31.58 -11.63
C CYS A 412 5.18 31.82 -12.09
N LEU A 413 6.17 31.23 -11.42
CA LEU A 413 7.59 31.34 -11.77
C LEU A 413 7.87 30.85 -13.21
N PHE A 414 7.33 29.70 -13.60
CA PHE A 414 7.50 29.17 -14.94
C PHE A 414 6.79 30.02 -15.99
N ASN A 415 5.71 30.70 -15.61
CA ASN A 415 5.06 31.60 -16.53
C ASN A 415 5.83 32.90 -16.76
N SER A 416 6.59 33.38 -15.76
CA SER A 416 7.47 34.53 -15.93
C SER A 416 8.80 34.17 -16.61
N PHE A 417 9.33 32.97 -16.36
CA PHE A 417 10.65 32.56 -16.85
C PHE A 417 10.64 31.85 -18.21
N LEU A 418 9.63 31.01 -18.50
CA LEU A 418 9.59 30.21 -19.73
C LEU A 418 8.72 30.87 -20.81
N PRO A 419 9.17 30.90 -22.08
CA PRO A 419 8.35 31.38 -23.19
C PRO A 419 7.02 30.62 -23.31
N ARG A 420 5.95 31.32 -23.70
CA ARG A 420 4.56 30.81 -23.77
C ARG A 420 4.40 29.46 -24.50
N SER A 421 5.21 29.20 -25.51
CA SER A 421 5.21 27.96 -26.30
C SER A 421 5.99 26.81 -25.68
N LEU A 422 6.92 27.09 -24.76
CA LEU A 422 7.77 26.08 -24.15
C LEU A 422 7.02 25.34 -23.04
N LEU A 423 6.88 24.02 -23.22
CA LEU A 423 6.27 23.10 -22.27
C LEU A 423 4.88 23.53 -21.76
N PRO A 424 3.89 23.86 -22.61
CA PRO A 424 2.67 24.53 -22.17
C PRO A 424 1.94 23.76 -21.06
N THR A 425 1.74 22.45 -21.24
CA THR A 425 1.12 21.56 -20.26
C THR A 425 2.13 20.88 -19.33
N GLN A 426 3.38 20.71 -19.78
CA GLN A 426 4.39 19.96 -19.01
C GLN A 426 4.99 20.75 -17.84
N ARG A 427 4.78 22.08 -17.77
CA ARG A 427 5.17 22.91 -16.62
C ARG A 427 4.64 22.38 -15.29
N PHE A 428 3.45 21.77 -15.27
CA PHE A 428 2.88 21.19 -14.06
C PHE A 428 3.67 19.98 -13.53
N TYR A 429 4.36 19.22 -14.40
CA TYR A 429 5.30 18.20 -13.92
C TYR A 429 6.47 18.85 -13.17
N LEU A 430 7.02 19.94 -13.71
CA LEU A 430 8.12 20.67 -13.05
C LEU A 430 7.63 21.31 -11.74
N SER A 431 6.42 21.87 -11.72
CA SER A 431 5.84 22.47 -10.52
C SER A 431 5.62 21.45 -9.42
N GLY A 432 5.10 20.28 -9.76
CA GLY A 432 4.99 19.16 -8.83
C GLY A 432 6.36 18.69 -8.34
N ALA A 433 7.36 18.61 -9.23
CA ALA A 433 8.73 18.23 -8.84
C ALA A 433 9.34 19.21 -7.83
N LEU A 434 9.18 20.53 -8.06
CA LEU A 434 9.61 21.57 -7.13
C LEU A 434 8.85 21.48 -5.80
N GLY A 435 7.55 21.19 -5.85
CA GLY A 435 6.74 20.90 -4.66
C GLY A 435 7.25 19.70 -3.86
N GLY A 436 7.91 18.72 -4.49
CA GLY A 436 8.51 17.57 -3.81
C GLY A 436 9.87 17.84 -3.16
N LEU A 437 10.59 18.90 -3.54
CA LEU A 437 11.94 19.19 -3.04
C LEU A 437 12.03 19.44 -1.52
N PRO A 438 11.07 20.16 -0.88
CA PRO A 438 11.12 20.39 0.57
C PRO A 438 11.17 19.12 1.42
N PHE A 439 10.77 17.97 0.87
CA PHE A 439 10.88 16.68 1.57
C PHE A 439 12.32 16.19 1.72
N ALA A 440 13.31 16.79 1.05
CA ALA A 440 14.72 16.59 1.35
C ALA A 440 15.06 16.93 2.82
N LEU A 441 14.37 17.93 3.38
CA LEU A 441 14.54 18.39 4.77
C LEU A 441 13.84 17.50 5.79
N ALA A 442 13.09 16.49 5.35
CA ALA A 442 12.36 15.61 6.26
C ALA A 442 13.29 14.71 7.10
N GLY A 443 14.56 14.57 6.72
CA GLY A 443 15.55 13.76 7.42
C GLY A 443 15.38 12.25 7.22
N GLN A 444 16.27 11.49 7.86
CA GLN A 444 16.29 10.02 7.77
C GLN A 444 15.10 9.41 8.53
N GLY A 445 14.57 8.28 8.05
CA GLY A 445 13.45 7.56 8.67
C GLY A 445 12.06 7.78 8.03
N ASN A 446 11.95 8.61 6.98
CA ASN A 446 10.69 8.88 6.28
C ASN A 446 10.49 8.07 4.99
N ARG A 447 11.33 7.06 4.76
CA ARG A 447 11.30 6.21 3.58
C ARG A 447 9.92 5.61 3.31
N SER A 448 9.21 5.19 4.36
CA SER A 448 7.87 4.61 4.24
C SER A 448 6.83 5.60 3.68
N LEU A 449 6.93 6.88 4.06
CA LEU A 449 6.09 7.97 3.53
C LEU A 449 6.42 8.22 2.06
N PHE A 450 7.70 8.27 1.71
CA PHE A 450 8.14 8.50 0.33
C PHE A 450 7.69 7.37 -0.60
N LEU A 451 7.83 6.13 -0.16
CA LEU A 451 7.34 4.95 -0.90
C LEU A 451 5.82 4.92 -1.00
N TYR A 452 5.10 5.43 0.00
CA TYR A 452 3.65 5.55 -0.08
C TYR A 452 3.24 6.49 -1.22
N PHE A 453 3.76 7.73 -1.24
CA PHE A 453 3.46 8.68 -2.32
C PHE A 453 3.94 8.19 -3.68
N PHE A 454 5.08 7.49 -3.73
CA PHE A 454 5.57 6.87 -4.96
C PHE A 454 4.60 5.82 -5.51
N ARG A 455 4.02 4.96 -4.66
CA ARG A 455 2.99 4.00 -5.10
C ARG A 455 1.74 4.70 -5.63
N VAL A 456 1.31 5.78 -4.97
CA VAL A 456 0.16 6.58 -5.40
C VAL A 456 0.45 7.24 -6.75
N ALA A 457 1.66 7.75 -6.96
CA ALA A 457 2.09 8.31 -8.23
C ALA A 457 2.18 7.26 -9.34
N VAL A 458 2.66 6.04 -9.05
CA VAL A 458 2.67 4.93 -10.02
C VAL A 458 1.26 4.53 -10.42
N ASP A 459 0.32 4.44 -9.47
CA ASP A 459 -1.09 4.17 -9.76
C ASP A 459 -1.71 5.27 -10.65
N SER A 460 -1.44 6.54 -10.33
CA SER A 460 -1.85 7.68 -11.14
C SER A 460 -1.25 7.64 -12.55
N ALA A 461 0.07 7.44 -12.68
CA ALA A 461 0.76 7.34 -13.96
C ALA A 461 0.17 6.23 -14.84
N TRP A 462 -0.16 5.08 -14.24
CA TRP A 462 -0.79 3.96 -14.94
C TRP A 462 -2.19 4.30 -15.44
N LYS A 463 -3.01 4.98 -14.61
CA LYS A 463 -4.36 5.42 -15.00
C LYS A 463 -4.33 6.49 -16.09
N VAL A 464 -3.51 7.52 -15.93
CA VAL A 464 -3.30 8.56 -16.96
C VAL A 464 -2.78 7.93 -18.25
N GLY A 465 -1.81 7.03 -18.15
CA GLY A 465 -1.22 6.33 -19.29
C GLY A 465 -2.23 5.49 -20.07
N LYS A 466 -3.18 4.84 -19.38
CA LYS A 466 -4.30 4.14 -20.03
C LYS A 466 -5.27 5.10 -20.70
N LYS A 467 -5.65 6.18 -20.02
CA LYS A 467 -6.60 7.19 -20.53
C LYS A 467 -6.08 7.87 -21.79
N ARG A 468 -4.79 8.20 -21.82
CA ARG A 468 -4.10 8.81 -22.97
C ARG A 468 -3.68 7.79 -24.05
N GLY A 469 -4.00 6.50 -23.88
CA GLY A 469 -3.68 5.45 -24.85
C GLY A 469 -2.19 5.10 -24.98
N VAL A 470 -1.33 5.60 -24.08
CA VAL A 470 0.13 5.35 -24.10
C VAL A 470 0.44 3.88 -23.76
N TRP A 471 -0.36 3.26 -22.88
CA TRP A 471 -0.15 1.88 -22.44
C TRP A 471 -1.42 1.07 -22.67
N ARG A 472 -1.32 -0.01 -23.47
CA ARG A 472 -2.37 -1.02 -23.58
C ARG A 472 -2.18 -2.03 -22.47
N GLY A 473 -3.03 -1.97 -21.43
CA GLY A 473 -2.99 -2.95 -20.34
C GLY A 473 -3.43 -4.34 -20.82
N TRP A 474 -2.63 -5.37 -20.55
CA TRP A 474 -2.99 -6.74 -20.90
C TRP A 474 -3.86 -7.36 -19.81
N LYS A 475 -4.80 -8.23 -20.20
CA LYS A 475 -5.68 -8.90 -19.23
C LYS A 475 -4.82 -9.74 -18.27
N GLY A 476 -4.78 -9.35 -16.99
CA GLY A 476 -4.04 -10.06 -15.96
C GLY A 476 -2.57 -9.67 -15.82
N GLY A 477 -2.10 -8.59 -16.47
CA GLY A 477 -0.71 -8.12 -16.34
C GLY A 477 -0.31 -7.82 -14.88
N ASP A 478 -1.27 -7.36 -14.06
CA ASP A 478 -1.09 -7.14 -12.63
C ASP A 478 -0.76 -8.42 -11.85
N LEU A 479 -1.27 -9.59 -12.28
CA LEU A 479 -0.93 -10.89 -11.69
C LEU A 479 0.52 -11.26 -11.97
N PHE A 480 1.01 -11.04 -13.19
CA PHE A 480 2.41 -11.30 -13.53
C PHE A 480 3.37 -10.43 -12.72
N VAL A 481 3.05 -9.14 -12.58
CA VAL A 481 3.81 -8.22 -11.73
C VAL A 481 3.79 -8.70 -10.28
N PHE A 482 2.63 -9.09 -9.76
CA PHE A 482 2.50 -9.62 -8.40
C PHE A 482 3.33 -10.90 -8.20
N VAL A 483 3.21 -11.89 -9.08
CA VAL A 483 3.94 -13.17 -9.01
C VAL A 483 5.44 -12.94 -9.11
N GLY A 484 5.91 -12.14 -10.07
CA GLY A 484 7.32 -11.80 -10.21
C GLY A 484 7.88 -11.07 -8.99
N SER A 485 7.11 -10.14 -8.42
CA SER A 485 7.48 -9.44 -7.19
C SER A 485 7.56 -10.39 -5.99
N TRP A 486 6.60 -11.32 -5.87
CA TRP A 486 6.61 -12.32 -4.80
C TRP A 486 7.76 -13.32 -4.95
N ALA A 487 8.09 -13.72 -6.20
CA ALA A 487 9.25 -14.54 -6.51
C ALA A 487 10.55 -13.86 -6.07
N LEU A 488 10.71 -12.57 -6.40
CA LEU A 488 11.87 -11.77 -6.02
C LEU A 488 12.02 -11.65 -4.51
N ILE A 489 10.95 -11.30 -3.79
CA ILE A 489 10.95 -11.26 -2.32
C ILE A 489 11.32 -12.63 -1.75
N GLY A 490 10.74 -13.70 -2.31
CA GLY A 490 11.04 -15.07 -1.93
C GLY A 490 12.52 -15.42 -2.11
N ALA A 491 13.12 -15.05 -3.24
CA ALA A 491 14.53 -15.28 -3.52
C ALA A 491 15.45 -14.45 -2.61
N LEU A 492 15.11 -13.19 -2.32
CA LEU A 492 15.84 -12.34 -1.39
C LEU A 492 15.80 -12.89 0.04
N LEU A 493 14.65 -13.37 0.50
CA LEU A 493 14.51 -14.05 1.79
C LEU A 493 15.36 -15.33 1.89
N GLU A 494 15.55 -16.07 0.79
CA GLU A 494 16.47 -17.23 0.77
C GLU A 494 17.94 -16.81 0.75
N LYS A 495 18.26 -15.68 0.10
CA LYS A 495 19.62 -15.18 -0.03
C LYS A 495 20.08 -14.54 1.29
N ASN A 496 19.43 -13.45 1.67
CA ASN A 496 19.72 -12.62 2.84
C ASN A 496 18.40 -12.13 3.47
N PRO A 497 17.93 -12.80 4.55
CA PRO A 497 16.70 -12.40 5.23
C PRO A 497 16.73 -10.97 5.80
N SER A 498 17.92 -10.41 6.06
CA SER A 498 18.11 -9.04 6.55
C SER A 498 17.77 -7.97 5.52
N ALA A 499 17.81 -8.27 4.22
CA ALA A 499 17.44 -7.32 3.16
C ALA A 499 15.95 -6.97 3.18
N VAL A 500 15.12 -7.87 3.71
CA VAL A 500 13.69 -7.63 3.94
C VAL A 500 13.51 -6.82 5.22
N ASP A 501 13.16 -5.56 5.03
CA ASP A 501 12.96 -4.60 6.11
C ASP A 501 11.63 -4.86 6.83
N GLY A 502 11.65 -4.74 8.16
CA GLY A 502 10.53 -4.97 9.06
C GLY A 502 10.36 -6.42 9.54
N ALA A 503 10.58 -6.64 10.85
CA ALA A 503 10.38 -7.94 11.50
C ALA A 503 8.97 -8.51 11.31
N GLY A 504 7.95 -7.64 11.31
CA GLY A 504 6.56 -8.04 11.03
C GLY A 504 6.38 -8.64 9.64
N LEU A 505 6.98 -8.03 8.60
CA LEU A 505 6.91 -8.54 7.23
C LEU A 505 7.65 -9.87 7.09
N ARG A 506 8.84 -10.00 7.72
CA ARG A 506 9.58 -11.28 7.74
C ARG A 506 8.77 -12.40 8.38
N LYS A 507 8.09 -12.13 9.51
CA LYS A 507 7.19 -13.09 10.18
C LYS A 507 6.01 -13.47 9.29
N VAL A 508 5.40 -12.52 8.57
CA VAL A 508 4.31 -12.82 7.62
C VAL A 508 4.79 -13.71 6.47
N PHE A 509 5.95 -13.42 5.87
CA PHE A 509 6.49 -14.26 4.80
C PHE A 509 6.92 -15.65 5.27
N ALA A 510 7.46 -15.77 6.49
CA ALA A 510 7.74 -17.07 7.12
C ALA A 510 6.44 -17.87 7.36
N TRP A 511 5.39 -17.20 7.85
CA TRP A 511 4.08 -17.82 8.04
C TRP A 511 3.44 -18.24 6.72
N LEU A 512 3.57 -17.45 5.65
CA LEU A 512 3.09 -17.80 4.30
C LEU A 512 3.74 -19.11 3.80
N ARG A 513 5.05 -19.29 4.04
CA ARG A 513 5.81 -20.51 3.71
C ARG A 513 5.38 -21.73 4.53
N GLY A 514 4.78 -21.51 5.69
CA GLY A 514 4.44 -22.56 6.65
C GLY A 514 5.53 -22.84 7.69
N ASP A 515 6.53 -21.96 7.82
CA ASP A 515 7.63 -22.08 8.80
C ASP A 515 7.21 -21.60 10.21
N GLY A 516 6.00 -21.06 10.34
CA GLY A 516 5.49 -20.43 11.57
C GLY A 516 5.69 -18.92 11.61
N SER A 517 5.21 -18.27 12.68
CA SER A 517 5.32 -16.81 12.87
C SER A 517 6.67 -16.45 13.52
N VAL A 518 7.76 -16.75 12.82
CA VAL A 518 9.12 -16.61 13.35
C VAL A 518 9.91 -15.63 12.49
N ASP A 519 10.77 -14.82 13.12
CA ASP A 519 11.70 -13.98 12.36
C ASP A 519 12.91 -14.82 11.91
N LEU A 520 13.12 -14.86 10.60
CA LEU A 520 14.23 -15.59 9.97
C LEU A 520 15.59 -15.01 10.35
N VAL A 521 15.68 -13.71 10.65
CA VAL A 521 16.94 -13.08 11.08
C VAL A 521 17.30 -13.49 12.50
N GLU A 522 16.34 -13.42 13.42
CA GLU A 522 16.54 -13.82 14.83
C GLU A 522 16.92 -15.30 14.94
N THR A 523 16.25 -16.16 14.18
CA THR A 523 16.56 -17.60 14.16
C THR A 523 17.92 -17.91 13.53
N ALA A 524 18.31 -17.22 12.46
CA ALA A 524 19.63 -17.36 11.88
C ALA A 524 20.73 -16.90 12.86
N GLY A 525 20.50 -15.78 13.57
CA GLY A 525 21.38 -15.29 14.63
C GLY A 525 21.51 -16.29 15.77
N ALA A 526 20.40 -16.78 16.32
CA ALA A 526 20.39 -17.76 17.40
C ALA A 526 21.10 -19.07 17.02
N LYS A 527 20.96 -19.54 15.76
CA LYS A 527 21.71 -20.70 15.27
C LYS A 527 23.21 -20.46 15.19
N LYS A 528 23.65 -19.28 14.76
CA LYS A 528 25.07 -18.91 14.75
C LYS A 528 25.65 -18.87 16.16
N VAL A 529 24.94 -18.27 17.12
CA VAL A 529 25.37 -18.22 18.53
C VAL A 529 25.48 -19.63 19.11
N LYS A 530 24.49 -20.50 18.89
CA LYS A 530 24.56 -21.90 19.32
C LYS A 530 25.73 -22.66 18.72
N LYS A 531 26.02 -22.43 17.43
CA LYS A 531 27.16 -23.07 16.75
C LYS A 531 28.50 -22.57 17.28
N ALA A 532 28.62 -21.27 17.58
CA ALA A 532 29.81 -20.68 18.19
C ALA A 532 30.01 -21.18 19.63
N ALA A 533 28.94 -21.31 20.41
CA ALA A 533 29.01 -21.88 21.76
C ALA A 533 29.42 -23.35 21.75
N ALA A 534 28.89 -24.16 20.81
CA ALA A 534 29.29 -25.56 20.65
C ALA A 534 30.76 -25.73 20.23
N ALA A 535 31.26 -24.84 19.36
CA ALA A 535 32.66 -24.84 18.94
C ALA A 535 33.63 -24.25 19.97
N ALA A 536 33.13 -23.65 21.06
CA ALA A 536 33.93 -23.18 22.20
C ALA A 536 33.89 -24.15 23.38
N SER A 537 33.07 -25.19 23.30
CA SER A 537 32.97 -26.29 24.28
C SER A 537 33.65 -27.58 23.81
N GLU A 538 34.16 -27.59 22.58
CA GLU A 538 35.14 -28.55 22.04
C GLU A 538 36.53 -27.91 22.10
#